data_AF-E8KE12-F1
#
_entry.id   AF-E8KE12-F1
#
_cell.length_a   1.000
_cell.length_b   1.000
_cell.length_c   1.000
_cell.angle_alpha   90.00
_cell.angle_beta   90.00
_cell.angle_gamma   90.00
#
_symmetry.space_group_name_H-M   'P 1'
#
loop_
_entity.id
_entity.type
_entity.pdbx_description
1 polymer ?
#
loop_
_entity_poly.entity_id
_entity_poly.type
_entity_poly.pdbx_seq_one_letter_code
_entity_poly.pdbx_strand_id
1 'polypeptide(L)'
;MSRDFIKSAEFLTLNPHGAVPLLVDGDLTLSQNQAILHYLDEKYPEAKLFGSKTLRDKAKAARWLAFFNSDVHKSFVPLFRLPSYAEGNEELTRIIRQQAAEKILSQLATANEHLESHIFFGENISVADVYLYIMLNWCRLLGLDLSHLEQLSLFMQRV
;
A
#
# COMPACT_ATOMS: atom_id res chain seq x y z
N MET A 1 -10.08 -0.90 -16.29
CA MET A 1 -10.09 -2.36 -16.12
C MET A 1 -11.18 -2.70 -15.11
N SER A 2 -12.17 -3.54 -15.44
CA SER A 2 -13.27 -3.88 -14.53
C SER A 2 -12.87 -4.95 -13.52
N ARG A 3 -13.58 -5.06 -12.39
CA ARG A 3 -13.42 -6.17 -11.43
C ARG A 3 -13.72 -7.53 -12.06
N ASP A 4 -14.55 -7.56 -13.10
CA ASP A 4 -14.88 -8.80 -13.81
C ASP A 4 -13.75 -9.23 -14.76
N PHE A 5 -13.00 -8.27 -15.32
CA PHE A 5 -11.89 -8.58 -16.21
C PHE A 5 -10.78 -9.37 -15.48
N ILE A 6 -10.44 -9.01 -14.24
CA ILE A 6 -9.43 -9.76 -13.46
C ILE A 6 -9.87 -11.18 -13.08
N LYS A 7 -11.13 -11.54 -13.37
CA LYS A 7 -11.70 -12.88 -13.20
C LYS A 7 -11.95 -13.59 -14.53
N SER A 8 -11.67 -12.96 -15.67
CA SER A 8 -11.82 -13.58 -16.99
C SER A 8 -10.79 -14.69 -17.18
N ALA A 9 -11.11 -15.68 -18.02
CA ALA A 9 -10.16 -16.75 -18.37
C ALA A 9 -8.88 -16.19 -19.00
N GLU A 10 -9.00 -15.11 -19.79
CA GLU A 10 -7.88 -14.39 -20.39
C GLU A 10 -6.91 -13.86 -19.32
N PHE A 11 -7.40 -13.13 -18.32
CA PHE A 11 -6.54 -12.59 -17.27
C PHE A 11 -5.99 -13.68 -16.35
N LEU A 12 -6.81 -14.69 -16.02
CA LEU A 12 -6.39 -15.80 -15.15
C LEU A 12 -5.32 -16.69 -15.79
N THR A 13 -5.23 -16.70 -17.12
CA THR A 13 -4.12 -17.34 -17.85
C THR A 13 -2.79 -16.64 -17.55
N LEU A 14 -2.81 -15.31 -17.40
CA LEU A 14 -1.62 -14.52 -17.08
C LEU A 14 -1.32 -14.48 -15.57
N ASN A 15 -2.35 -14.31 -14.75
CA ASN A 15 -2.24 -14.30 -13.29
C ASN A 15 -3.31 -15.18 -12.64
N PRO A 16 -2.96 -16.42 -12.24
CA PRO A 16 -3.90 -17.34 -11.59
C PRO A 16 -4.52 -16.81 -10.30
N HIS A 17 -3.89 -15.83 -9.63
CA HIS A 17 -4.46 -15.19 -8.44
C HIS A 17 -5.65 -14.28 -8.75
N GLY A 18 -5.83 -13.86 -10.02
CA GLY A 18 -6.93 -12.99 -10.44
C GLY A 18 -6.96 -11.67 -9.67
N ALA A 19 -5.78 -11.07 -9.48
CA ALA A 19 -5.57 -9.84 -8.72
C ALA A 19 -4.58 -8.91 -9.45
N VAL A 20 -4.60 -7.64 -9.08
CA VAL A 20 -3.63 -6.62 -9.52
C VAL A 20 -2.65 -6.30 -8.38
N PRO A 21 -1.43 -5.84 -8.69
CA PRO A 21 -0.86 -5.56 -10.01
C PRO A 21 -0.35 -6.78 -10.77
N LEU A 22 -0.18 -6.61 -12.08
CA LEU A 22 0.49 -7.53 -12.99
C LEU A 22 1.33 -6.72 -13.99
N LEU A 23 2.61 -7.04 -14.11
CA LEU A 23 3.53 -6.50 -15.11
C LEU A 23 3.78 -7.58 -16.19
N VAL A 24 3.73 -7.18 -17.45
CA VAL A 24 4.15 -8.01 -18.59
C VAL A 24 5.28 -7.27 -19.31
N ASP A 25 6.45 -7.91 -19.40
CA ASP A 25 7.66 -7.35 -19.99
C ASP A 25 8.37 -8.41 -20.85
N GLY A 26 8.05 -8.41 -22.15
CA GLY A 26 8.39 -9.51 -23.04
C GLY A 26 7.75 -10.82 -22.56
N ASP A 27 8.56 -11.84 -22.35
CA ASP A 27 8.13 -13.16 -21.87
C ASP A 27 7.96 -13.22 -20.33
N LEU A 28 8.37 -12.18 -19.61
CA LEU A 28 8.20 -12.11 -18.16
C LEU A 28 6.79 -11.62 -17.81
N THR A 29 6.05 -12.44 -17.08
CA THR A 29 4.81 -12.04 -16.39
C THR A 29 5.07 -12.04 -14.88
N LEU A 30 5.05 -10.85 -14.26
CA LEU A 30 5.43 -10.65 -12.86
C LEU A 30 4.28 -10.02 -12.07
N SER A 31 3.91 -10.66 -10.96
CA SER A 31 2.94 -10.14 -10.00
C SER A 31 3.63 -9.73 -8.69
N GLN A 32 2.86 -9.24 -7.71
CA GLN A 32 3.31 -8.67 -6.43
C GLN A 32 3.93 -7.28 -6.56
N ASN A 33 3.37 -6.31 -5.83
CA ASN A 33 3.86 -4.92 -5.83
C ASN A 33 5.36 -4.84 -5.54
N GLN A 34 5.84 -5.46 -4.44
CA GLN A 34 7.26 -5.37 -4.08
C GLN A 34 8.18 -5.98 -5.15
N ALA A 35 7.82 -7.15 -5.71
CA ALA A 35 8.63 -7.78 -6.75
C ALA A 35 8.70 -6.94 -8.02
N ILE A 36 7.57 -6.39 -8.48
CA ILE A 36 7.50 -5.49 -9.64
C ILE A 36 8.36 -4.24 -9.40
N LEU A 37 8.24 -3.60 -8.23
CA LEU A 37 8.95 -2.37 -7.93
C LEU A 37 10.47 -2.59 -7.80
N HIS A 38 10.90 -3.71 -7.20
CA HIS A 38 12.30 -4.10 -7.16
C HIS A 38 12.85 -4.45 -8.55
N TYR A 39 12.10 -5.18 -9.36
CA TYR A 39 12.47 -5.48 -10.75
C TYR A 39 12.71 -4.20 -11.57
N LEU A 40 11.79 -3.23 -11.47
CA LEU A 40 11.92 -1.96 -12.18
C LEU A 40 13.10 -1.12 -11.66
N ASP A 41 13.39 -1.18 -10.36
CA ASP A 41 14.53 -0.47 -9.76
C ASP A 41 15.88 -1.09 -10.18
N GLU A 42 15.96 -2.41 -10.34
CA GLU A 42 17.12 -3.09 -10.91
C GLU A 42 17.27 -2.80 -12.41
N LYS A 43 16.16 -2.78 -13.16
CA LYS A 43 16.16 -2.49 -14.59
C LYS A 43 16.49 -1.02 -14.90
N TYR A 44 16.08 -0.10 -14.04
CA TYR A 44 16.24 1.35 -14.22
C TYR A 44 16.80 2.05 -12.96
N PRO A 45 18.05 1.76 -12.54
CA PRO A 45 18.61 2.30 -11.31
C PRO A 45 18.76 3.82 -11.29
N GLU A 46 18.82 4.45 -12.47
CA GLU A 46 18.88 5.90 -12.62
C GLU A 46 17.57 6.61 -12.22
N ALA A 47 16.44 5.90 -12.27
CA ALA A 47 15.14 6.43 -11.84
C ALA A 47 15.04 6.58 -10.31
N LYS A 48 15.93 5.93 -9.54
CA LYS A 48 15.97 5.99 -8.07
C LYS A 48 14.61 5.72 -7.43
N LEU A 49 13.94 4.63 -7.82
CA LEU A 49 12.56 4.34 -7.36
C LEU A 49 12.43 4.24 -5.84
N PHE A 50 13.50 3.88 -5.15
CA PHE A 50 13.58 3.84 -3.69
C PHE A 50 14.16 5.13 -3.07
N GLY A 51 14.14 6.25 -3.79
CA GLY A 51 14.57 7.57 -3.31
C GLY A 51 16.08 7.78 -3.19
N SER A 52 16.90 6.75 -3.48
CA SER A 52 18.36 6.81 -3.41
C SER A 52 19.02 5.78 -4.33
N LYS A 53 20.32 5.94 -4.60
CA LYS A 53 21.17 4.93 -5.26
C LYS A 53 21.93 4.05 -4.27
N THR A 54 22.03 4.45 -3.00
CA THR A 54 22.84 3.72 -2.02
C THR A 54 22.06 2.49 -1.53
N LEU A 55 22.76 1.37 -1.32
CA LEU A 55 22.14 0.15 -0.80
C LEU A 55 21.43 0.41 0.55
N ARG A 56 22.09 1.16 1.44
CA ARG A 56 21.59 1.44 2.79
C ARG A 56 20.28 2.22 2.76
N ASP A 57 20.20 3.27 1.95
CA ASP A 57 19.01 4.12 1.92
C ASP A 57 17.87 3.45 1.15
N LYS A 58 18.18 2.72 0.08
CA LYS A 58 17.20 1.85 -0.60
C LYS A 58 16.59 0.85 0.37
N ALA A 59 17.39 0.23 1.24
CA ALA A 59 16.89 -0.72 2.25
C ALA A 59 15.95 -0.06 3.27
N LYS A 60 16.22 1.20 3.69
CA LYS A 60 15.30 1.95 4.57
C LYS A 60 13.95 2.20 3.90
N ALA A 61 13.96 2.65 2.64
CA ALA A 61 12.73 2.89 1.88
C ALA A 61 11.98 1.57 1.59
N ALA A 62 12.71 0.50 1.25
CA ALA A 62 12.15 -0.82 1.04
C ALA A 62 11.49 -1.38 2.30
N ARG A 63 12.04 -1.12 3.50
CA ARG A 63 11.38 -1.46 4.77
C ARG A 63 10.03 -0.76 4.91
N TRP A 64 9.93 0.53 4.56
CA TRP A 64 8.66 1.25 4.58
C TRP A 64 7.68 0.71 3.54
N LEU A 65 8.14 0.45 2.32
CA LEU A 65 7.33 -0.22 1.29
C LEU A 65 6.78 -1.57 1.80
N ALA A 66 7.63 -2.38 2.44
CA ALA A 66 7.24 -3.68 2.99
C ALA A 66 6.21 -3.53 4.11
N PHE A 67 6.41 -2.58 5.04
CA PHE A 67 5.43 -2.26 6.09
C PHE A 67 4.07 -1.87 5.49
N PHE A 68 4.06 -0.96 4.52
CA PHE A 68 2.84 -0.52 3.86
C PHE A 68 2.15 -1.65 3.08
N ASN A 69 2.90 -2.42 2.31
CA ASN A 69 2.37 -3.50 1.48
C ASN A 69 1.90 -4.72 2.30
N SER A 70 2.65 -5.13 3.33
CA SER A 70 2.44 -6.40 4.04
C SER A 70 1.70 -6.23 5.36
N ASP A 71 1.79 -5.07 6.00
CA ASP A 71 1.18 -4.83 7.31
C ASP A 71 0.02 -3.86 7.28
N VAL A 72 0.16 -2.73 6.61
CA VAL A 72 -0.90 -1.70 6.60
C VAL A 72 -2.00 -2.08 5.61
N HIS A 73 -1.66 -2.48 4.39
CA HIS A 73 -2.63 -2.87 3.36
C HIS A 73 -3.57 -3.97 3.86
N LYS A 74 -3.05 -5.00 4.56
CA LYS A 74 -3.89 -6.08 5.09
C LYS A 74 -4.89 -5.59 6.15
N SER A 75 -4.58 -4.55 6.90
CA SER A 75 -5.48 -3.97 7.90
C SER A 75 -6.73 -3.35 7.26
N PHE A 76 -6.68 -2.98 5.98
CA PHE A 76 -7.84 -2.51 5.23
C PHE A 76 -8.77 -3.62 4.73
N VAL A 77 -8.32 -4.88 4.70
CA VAL A 77 -9.11 -5.99 4.12
C VAL A 77 -10.52 -6.08 4.73
N PRO A 78 -10.70 -6.06 6.07
CA PRO A 78 -12.03 -6.13 6.67
C PRO A 78 -12.94 -4.94 6.35
N LEU A 79 -12.36 -3.78 5.98
CA LEU A 79 -13.10 -2.59 5.59
C LEU A 79 -13.59 -2.66 4.14
N PHE A 80 -12.84 -3.31 3.25
CA PHE A 80 -13.23 -3.51 1.85
C PHE A 80 -14.07 -4.76 1.61
N ARG A 81 -13.83 -5.80 2.41
CA ARG A 81 -14.54 -7.07 2.33
C ARG A 81 -14.74 -7.61 3.73
N LEU A 82 -15.99 -7.63 4.17
CA LEU A 82 -16.35 -8.24 5.44
C LEU A 82 -16.02 -9.74 5.39
N PRO A 83 -15.45 -10.33 6.47
CA PRO A 83 -15.28 -11.77 6.55
C PRO A 83 -16.64 -12.49 6.51
N SER A 84 -16.73 -13.61 5.79
CA SER A 84 -17.99 -14.33 5.58
C SER A 84 -18.69 -14.76 6.88
N TYR A 85 -17.92 -15.07 7.93
CA TYR A 85 -18.47 -15.45 9.23
C TYR A 85 -19.12 -14.28 10.00
N ALA A 86 -18.92 -13.04 9.56
CA ALA A 86 -19.54 -11.85 10.15
C ALA A 86 -20.75 -11.35 9.35
N GLU A 87 -21.04 -11.95 8.18
CA GLU A 87 -22.19 -11.59 7.36
C GLU A 87 -23.50 -11.83 8.12
N GLY A 88 -24.39 -10.83 8.13
CA GLY A 88 -25.66 -10.88 8.86
C GLY A 88 -25.55 -10.67 10.38
N ASN A 89 -24.34 -10.49 10.93
CA ASN A 89 -24.13 -10.13 12.34
C ASN A 89 -23.65 -8.68 12.45
N GLU A 90 -24.58 -7.77 12.75
CA GLU A 90 -24.31 -6.33 12.82
C GLU A 90 -23.28 -5.97 13.91
N GLU A 91 -23.39 -6.59 15.08
CA GLU A 91 -22.48 -6.30 16.20
C GLU A 91 -21.06 -6.77 15.91
N LEU A 92 -20.91 -8.00 15.40
CA LEU A 92 -19.60 -8.52 15.01
C LEU A 92 -18.99 -7.70 13.86
N THR A 93 -19.81 -7.27 12.90
CA THR A 93 -19.40 -6.38 11.80
C THR A 93 -18.87 -5.06 12.33
N ARG A 94 -19.57 -4.45 13.30
CA ARG A 94 -19.16 -3.20 13.94
C ARG A 94 -17.82 -3.35 14.66
N ILE A 95 -17.66 -4.41 15.46
CA ILE A 95 -16.41 -4.70 16.20
C ILE A 95 -15.23 -4.89 15.23
N ILE A 96 -15.40 -5.70 14.18
CA ILE A 96 -14.33 -5.96 13.21
C ILE A 96 -13.88 -4.68 12.51
N ARG A 97 -14.84 -3.85 12.07
CA ARG A 97 -14.52 -2.58 11.40
C ARG A 97 -13.84 -1.60 12.34
N GLN A 98 -14.29 -1.51 13.58
CA GLN A 98 -13.66 -0.67 14.60
C GLN A 98 -12.21 -1.09 14.86
N GLN A 99 -11.97 -2.39 15.10
CA GLN A 99 -10.62 -2.91 15.34
C GLN A 99 -9.70 -2.71 14.13
N ALA A 100 -10.22 -2.87 12.91
CA ALA A 100 -9.46 -2.59 11.69
C ALA A 100 -9.08 -1.10 11.60
N ALA A 101 -10.02 -0.19 11.88
CA ALA A 101 -9.77 1.25 11.89
C ALA A 101 -8.72 1.63 12.95
N GLU A 102 -8.86 1.15 14.19
CA GLU A 102 -7.88 1.38 15.27
C GLU A 102 -6.48 0.86 14.88
N LYS A 103 -6.41 -0.32 14.26
CA LYS A 103 -5.15 -0.89 13.80
C LYS A 103 -4.50 -0.04 12.71
N ILE A 104 -5.27 0.44 11.73
CA ILE A 104 -4.80 1.34 10.68
C ILE A 104 -4.27 2.63 11.30
N LEU A 105 -5.04 3.27 12.18
CA LEU A 105 -4.63 4.52 12.83
C LEU A 105 -3.33 4.35 13.63
N SER A 106 -3.21 3.25 14.38
CA SER A 106 -1.97 2.92 15.10
C SER A 106 -0.77 2.75 14.16
N GLN A 107 -0.94 2.09 13.02
CA GLN A 107 0.13 1.92 12.02
C GLN A 107 0.49 3.25 11.32
N LEU A 108 -0.52 4.08 11.04
CA LEU A 108 -0.33 5.40 10.44
C LEU A 108 0.33 6.37 11.41
N ALA A 109 0.13 6.23 12.73
CA ALA A 109 0.86 7.00 13.74
C ALA A 109 2.37 6.76 13.65
N THR A 110 2.81 5.51 13.45
CA THR A 110 4.23 5.19 13.22
C THR A 110 4.78 5.86 11.95
N ALA A 111 3.98 5.94 10.89
CA ALA A 111 4.36 6.64 9.67
C ALA A 111 4.41 8.17 9.86
N ASN A 112 3.47 8.72 10.65
CA ASN A 112 3.43 10.14 11.01
C ASN A 112 4.67 10.56 11.81
N GLU A 113 5.04 9.79 12.84
CA GLU A 113 6.23 10.05 13.68
C GLU A 113 7.52 10.08 12.83
N HIS A 114 7.67 9.17 11.87
CA HIS A 114 8.80 9.19 10.93
C HIS A 114 8.87 10.52 10.16
N LEU A 115 7.72 11.02 9.72
CA LEU A 115 7.59 12.25 8.93
C LEU A 115 7.81 13.53 9.75
N GLU A 116 7.91 13.47 11.09
CA GLU A 116 8.30 14.62 11.91
C GLU A 116 9.75 15.05 11.66
N SER A 117 10.61 14.10 11.30
CA SER A 117 12.04 14.34 11.06
C SER A 117 12.49 14.05 9.62
N HIS A 118 11.58 13.60 8.75
CA HIS A 118 11.87 13.27 7.36
C HIS A 118 10.76 13.78 6.44
N ILE A 119 11.13 14.27 5.25
CA ILE A 119 10.14 14.77 4.28
C ILE A 119 9.37 13.61 3.62
N PHE A 120 10.07 12.49 3.39
CA PHE A 120 9.63 11.28 2.69
C PHE A 120 10.10 10.00 3.41
N PHE A 121 9.65 8.83 2.94
CA PHE A 121 10.05 7.51 3.44
C PHE A 121 11.35 6.97 2.82
N GLY A 122 11.81 7.59 1.72
CA GLY A 122 13.19 7.53 1.24
C GLY A 122 13.92 8.85 1.46
N GLU A 123 15.20 8.92 1.08
CA GLU A 123 15.97 10.18 1.10
C GLU A 123 15.40 11.22 0.11
N ASN A 124 14.76 10.74 -0.95
CA ASN A 124 13.86 11.49 -1.84
C ASN A 124 12.54 10.73 -1.95
N ILE A 125 11.57 11.29 -2.69
CA ILE A 125 10.33 10.59 -3.01
C ILE A 125 10.62 9.19 -3.57
N SER A 126 9.86 8.22 -3.09
CA SER A 126 10.06 6.81 -3.37
C SER A 126 8.74 6.08 -3.56
N VAL A 127 8.83 4.83 -4.01
CA VAL A 127 7.67 3.93 -4.13
C VAL A 127 6.98 3.66 -2.79
N ALA A 128 7.67 3.82 -1.66
CA ALA A 128 7.04 3.73 -0.34
C ALA A 128 6.08 4.89 -0.08
N ASP A 129 6.46 6.11 -0.50
CA ASP A 129 5.62 7.30 -0.42
C ASP A 129 4.36 7.14 -1.27
N VAL A 130 4.51 6.69 -2.52
CA VAL A 130 3.39 6.45 -3.43
C VAL A 130 2.43 5.40 -2.86
N TYR A 131 2.95 4.35 -2.21
CA TYR A 131 2.13 3.33 -1.58
C TYR A 131 1.31 3.90 -0.41
N LEU A 132 1.95 4.68 0.47
CA LEU A 132 1.24 5.32 1.57
C LEU A 132 0.18 6.29 1.07
N TYR A 133 0.50 7.12 0.07
CA TYR A 133 -0.43 8.09 -0.51
C TYR A 133 -1.75 7.45 -0.93
N ILE A 134 -1.69 6.31 -1.63
CA ILE A 134 -2.90 5.59 -2.06
C ILE A 134 -3.70 5.06 -0.85
N MET A 135 -3.04 4.58 0.20
CA MET A 135 -3.72 4.14 1.43
C MET A 135 -4.37 5.31 2.18
N LEU A 136 -3.74 6.48 2.22
CA LEU A 136 -4.35 7.68 2.82
C LEU A 136 -5.57 8.13 2.01
N ASN A 137 -5.55 7.99 0.69
CA ASN A 137 -6.74 8.21 -0.12
C ASN A 137 -7.85 7.18 0.19
N TRP A 138 -7.51 5.93 0.53
CA TRP A 138 -8.50 4.97 1.03
C TRP A 138 -9.10 5.39 2.37
N CYS A 139 -8.28 5.86 3.33
CA CYS A 139 -8.78 6.42 4.59
C CYS A 139 -9.82 7.52 4.33
N ARG A 140 -9.52 8.46 3.42
CA ARG A 140 -10.44 9.53 3.04
C ARG A 140 -11.75 9.00 2.45
N LEU A 141 -11.68 8.03 1.54
CA LEU A 141 -12.87 7.42 0.93
C LEU A 141 -13.71 6.60 1.92
N LEU A 142 -13.07 6.03 2.94
CA LEU A 142 -13.72 5.28 4.01
C LEU A 142 -14.18 6.16 5.17
N GLY A 143 -13.87 7.46 5.15
CA GLY A 143 -14.23 8.41 6.22
C GLY A 143 -13.45 8.20 7.52
N LEU A 144 -12.24 7.62 7.46
CA LEU A 144 -11.36 7.54 8.64
C LEU A 144 -10.76 8.92 8.93
N ASP A 145 -10.92 9.38 10.18
CA ASP A 145 -10.37 10.66 10.62
C ASP A 145 -8.87 10.56 10.89
N LEU A 146 -8.10 11.35 10.15
CA LEU A 146 -6.65 11.46 10.26
C LEU A 146 -6.21 12.83 10.80
N SER A 147 -7.14 13.66 11.28
CA SER A 147 -6.85 15.04 11.70
C SER A 147 -5.79 15.16 12.79
N HIS A 148 -5.67 14.15 13.64
CA HIS A 148 -4.67 14.05 14.70
C HIS A 148 -3.27 13.62 14.20
N LEU A 149 -3.13 13.24 12.93
CA LEU A 149 -1.87 12.84 12.29
C LEU A 149 -1.44 13.92 11.29
N GLU A 150 -0.99 15.06 11.83
CA GLU A 150 -0.76 16.30 11.08
C GLU A 150 0.25 16.13 9.92
N GLN A 151 1.30 15.32 10.11
CA GLN A 151 2.34 15.12 9.09
C GLN A 151 1.80 14.38 7.87
N LEU A 152 0.78 13.53 8.03
CA LEU A 152 0.15 12.81 6.92
C LEU A 152 -0.60 13.76 5.99
N SER A 153 -1.25 14.78 6.55
CA SER A 153 -1.96 15.80 5.75
C SER A 153 -0.99 16.62 4.91
N LEU A 154 0.14 17.04 5.50
CA LEU A 154 1.20 17.75 4.78
C LEU A 154 1.88 16.85 3.74
N PHE A 155 2.11 15.58 4.08
CA PHE A 155 2.66 14.58 3.18
C PHE A 155 1.82 14.39 1.92
N MET A 156 0.49 14.28 2.05
CA MET A 156 -0.41 14.14 0.89
C MET A 156 -0.40 15.35 -0.05
N GLN A 157 0.01 16.53 0.40
CA GLN A 157 0.14 17.71 -0.47
C GLN A 157 1.47 17.70 -1.23
N ARG A 158 2.50 17.01 -0.71
CA ARG A 158 3.83 16.94 -1.30
C ARG A 158 3.97 15.86 -2.36
N VAL A 159 3.23 14.76 -2.20
CA VAL A 159 3.19 13.60 -3.12
C VAL A 159 2.12 13.81 -4.18
#